data_AF-A0A4D6HGS8-F1
#
_entry.id   AF-A0A4D6HGS8-F1
#
_cell.length_a   1.000
_cell.length_b   1.000
_cell.length_c   1.000
_cell.angle_alpha   90.00
_cell.angle_beta   90.00
_cell.angle_gamma   90.00
#
_symmetry.space_group_name_H-M   'P 1'
#
loop_
_entity.id
_entity.type
_entity.pdbx_description
1 polymer ?
#
loop_
_entity_poly.entity_id
_entity_poly.type
_entity_poly.pdbx_seq_one_letter_code
_entity_poly.pdbx_strand_id
1 'polypeptide(L)'
;MSSEQTPPAGSTGGKSTQEARMGEGVDDRFNSRLREAFGTSPFILTKFDKFMNWVRGSSMFMLQFGIACCSIEMMHTYSVKHDLDRFHAGVPRASPRQADVIIVPGTIVSKFAPRMKRVYDQMPEPKFVIGMGSCTISGGPFQEGYNVVKGAEEVIPVDIHVPGCPPRPEALIYGVAKLQEQIAHGETAPVTVKPYELEEFGDLERDELVQHLADQIDEEDLVMRYNWTDSP
;
A
#
# COMPACT_ATOMS: atom_id res chain seq x y z
N MET A 1 -44.44 -1.71 -3.52
CA MET A 1 -44.34 -2.49 -2.27
C MET A 1 -42.88 -2.46 -1.84
N SER A 2 -42.50 -1.39 -1.15
CA SER A 2 -41.20 -1.31 -0.47
C SER A 2 -41.17 -2.37 0.62
N SER A 3 -40.15 -3.22 0.60
CA SER A 3 -39.81 -4.03 1.77
C SER A 3 -38.54 -3.44 2.36
N GLU A 4 -38.72 -2.74 3.48
CA GLU A 4 -37.65 -2.40 4.42
C GLU A 4 -36.95 -3.69 4.85
N GLN A 5 -35.69 -3.86 4.44
CA GLN A 5 -34.79 -4.79 5.10
C GLN A 5 -34.06 -4.01 6.19
N THR A 6 -34.56 -4.18 7.41
CA THR A 6 -33.92 -3.75 8.64
C THR A 6 -32.52 -4.40 8.73
N PRO A 7 -31.45 -3.65 9.04
CA PRO A 7 -30.13 -4.23 9.22
C PRO A 7 -30.13 -5.14 10.46
N PRO A 8 -29.40 -6.28 10.44
CA PRO A 8 -29.35 -7.18 11.58
C PRO A 8 -28.66 -6.49 12.78
N ALA A 9 -29.42 -6.36 13.86
CA ALA A 9 -28.96 -5.88 15.16
C ALA A 9 -27.83 -6.80 15.68
N GLY A 10 -26.62 -6.25 15.78
CA GLY A 10 -25.47 -6.98 16.31
C GLY A 10 -24.07 -6.44 15.99
N SER A 11 -23.90 -5.35 15.23
CA SER A 11 -22.59 -4.71 15.06
C SER A 11 -22.27 -3.80 16.25
N THR A 12 -21.82 -4.41 17.34
CA THR A 12 -21.11 -3.66 18.38
C THR A 12 -19.91 -2.97 17.73
N GLY A 13 -19.86 -1.65 17.83
CA GLY A 13 -18.86 -0.80 17.18
C GLY A 13 -17.44 -1.16 17.61
N GLY A 14 -16.75 -1.92 16.76
CA GLY A 14 -15.30 -1.98 16.79
C GLY A 14 -14.78 -0.70 16.18
N LYS A 15 -13.99 0.08 16.92
CA LYS A 15 -13.19 1.17 16.37
C LYS A 15 -12.53 0.68 15.09
N SER A 16 -12.57 1.47 14.00
CA SER A 16 -11.91 1.05 12.76
C SER A 16 -10.43 0.80 13.08
N THR A 17 -9.80 -0.19 12.44
CA THR A 17 -8.36 -0.47 12.68
C THR A 17 -7.50 0.78 12.40
N GLN A 18 -8.02 1.72 11.59
CA GLN A 18 -7.53 3.08 11.37
C GLN A 18 -7.67 3.99 12.60
N GLU A 19 -8.84 4.03 13.26
CA GLU A 19 -9.04 4.74 14.54
C GLU A 19 -8.19 4.16 15.68
N ALA A 20 -7.96 2.85 15.69
CA ALA A 20 -7.05 2.20 16.63
C ALA A 20 -5.58 2.63 16.40
N ARG A 21 -5.24 3.07 15.18
CA ARG A 21 -3.93 3.64 14.82
C ARG A 21 -3.82 5.13 15.14
N MET A 22 -4.93 5.87 15.04
CA MET A 22 -5.02 7.32 15.29
C MET A 22 -5.32 7.67 16.76
N GLY A 23 -5.70 6.70 17.60
CA GLY A 23 -5.97 6.90 19.02
C GLY A 23 -4.70 7.10 19.86
N GLU A 24 -4.82 7.90 20.93
CA GLU A 24 -3.96 8.30 22.08
C GLU A 24 -2.56 7.67 22.35
N GLY A 25 -2.14 6.59 21.69
CA GLY A 25 -0.83 5.94 21.88
C GLY A 25 0.19 6.16 20.75
N VAL A 26 -0.06 7.09 19.81
CA VAL A 26 0.89 7.42 18.72
C VAL A 26 2.27 7.83 19.27
N ASP A 27 2.29 8.41 20.47
CA ASP A 27 3.52 8.82 21.16
C ASP A 27 4.37 7.65 21.68
N ASP A 28 3.77 6.48 21.93
CA ASP A 28 4.49 5.33 22.51
C ASP A 28 5.36 4.57 21.51
N ARG A 29 5.12 4.70 20.19
CA ARG A 29 5.96 4.08 19.14
C ARG A 29 7.35 4.72 19.05
N PHE A 30 7.45 5.99 19.47
CA PHE A 30 8.66 6.80 19.39
C PHE A 30 9.27 7.09 20.77
N ASN A 31 8.62 6.68 21.87
CA ASN A 31 9.13 6.78 23.23
C ASN A 31 10.28 5.80 23.47
N SER A 32 11.47 6.22 23.03
CA SER A 32 12.72 5.62 23.45
C SER A 32 13.08 6.11 24.86
N ARG A 33 13.66 5.24 25.69
CA ARG A 33 14.39 5.65 26.91
C ARG A 33 15.46 6.73 26.63
N LEU A 34 15.87 6.88 25.37
CA LEU A 34 16.76 7.94 24.89
C LEU A 34 16.08 9.33 24.91
N ARG A 35 14.79 9.44 24.55
CA ARG A 35 14.03 10.70 24.68
C ARG A 35 13.93 11.15 26.14
N GLU A 36 13.76 10.21 27.07
CA GLU A 36 13.81 10.49 28.52
C GLU A 36 15.21 10.91 28.98
N ALA A 37 16.27 10.30 28.44
CA ALA A 37 17.66 10.57 28.83
C ALA A 37 18.21 11.91 28.32
N PHE A 38 17.76 12.40 27.16
CA PHE A 38 18.29 13.63 26.54
C PHE A 38 17.69 14.94 27.09
N GLY A 39 16.67 14.88 27.95
CA GLY A 39 16.11 16.06 28.62
C GLY A 39 15.39 17.06 27.69
N THR A 40 14.69 18.01 28.30
CA THR A 40 13.74 18.95 27.68
C THR A 40 14.36 20.13 26.94
N SER A 41 15.47 19.94 26.20
CA SER A 41 15.93 20.96 25.24
C SER A 41 15.21 20.75 23.90
N PRO A 42 14.23 21.61 23.53
CA PRO A 42 13.39 21.37 22.35
C PRO A 42 14.21 21.32 21.04
N PHE A 43 15.34 22.03 21.00
CA PHE A 43 16.23 22.03 19.84
C PHE A 43 16.98 20.70 19.66
N ILE A 44 17.44 20.08 20.75
CA ILE A 44 18.17 18.80 20.68
C ILE A 44 17.18 17.67 20.34
N LEU A 45 15.99 17.69 20.94
CA LEU A 45 14.95 16.71 20.68
C LEU A 45 14.46 16.76 19.23
N THR A 46 14.20 17.95 18.69
CA THR A 46 13.75 18.08 17.28
C THR A 46 14.80 17.63 16.27
N LYS A 47 16.10 17.90 16.51
CA LYS A 47 17.19 17.40 15.65
C LYS A 47 17.36 15.89 15.77
N PHE A 48 17.24 15.35 16.98
CA PHE A 48 17.29 13.91 17.23
C PHE A 48 16.12 13.18 16.56
N ASP A 49 14.91 13.70 16.70
CA ASP A 49 13.72 13.13 16.06
C ASP A 49 13.85 13.16 14.54
N LYS A 50 14.32 14.27 13.96
CA LYS A 50 14.60 14.38 12.53
C LYS A 50 15.65 13.35 12.07
N PHE A 51 16.70 13.13 12.88
CA PHE A 51 17.70 12.11 12.60
C PHE A 51 17.12 10.70 12.66
N MET A 52 16.34 10.37 13.70
CA MET A 52 15.71 9.05 13.85
C MET A 52 14.69 8.76 12.75
N ASN A 53 13.92 9.78 12.34
CA ASN A 53 12.98 9.67 11.24
C ASN A 53 13.70 9.51 9.89
N TRP A 54 14.81 10.21 9.69
CA TRP A 54 15.67 10.00 8.54
C TRP A 54 16.21 8.56 8.51
N VAL A 55 16.74 8.04 9.62
CA VAL A 55 17.23 6.66 9.70
C VAL A 55 16.12 5.69 9.29
N ARG A 56 14.92 5.80 9.88
CA ARG A 56 13.77 4.93 9.57
C ARG A 56 13.34 5.00 8.10
N GLY A 57 13.26 6.20 7.51
CA GLY A 57 12.92 6.37 6.10
C GLY A 57 14.02 5.86 5.15
N SER A 58 15.29 5.97 5.58
CA SER A 58 16.48 5.57 4.81
C SER A 58 16.89 4.11 5.00
N SER A 59 16.16 3.32 5.79
CA SER A 59 16.45 1.89 5.99
C SER A 59 15.16 1.13 6.22
N MET A 60 14.41 0.87 5.15
CA MET A 60 13.14 0.15 5.24
C MET A 60 13.33 -1.29 4.77
N PHE A 61 13.34 -2.24 5.71
CA PHE A 61 13.40 -3.65 5.31
C PHE A 61 12.00 -4.17 5.01
N MET A 62 11.77 -4.50 3.74
CA MET A 62 10.48 -5.00 3.29
C MET A 62 10.35 -6.50 3.58
N LEU A 63 9.17 -6.90 4.06
CA LEU A 63 8.82 -8.30 4.23
C LEU A 63 8.55 -8.91 2.85
N GLN A 64 9.24 -10.01 2.55
CA GLN A 64 8.95 -10.82 1.37
C GLN A 64 7.59 -11.50 1.53
N PHE A 65 6.52 -10.83 1.11
CA PHE A 65 5.16 -11.28 1.27
C PHE A 65 4.46 -11.29 -0.09
N GLY A 66 4.08 -12.47 -0.58
CA GLY A 66 3.42 -12.63 -1.88
C GLY A 66 2.11 -13.39 -1.72
N ILE A 67 1.03 -12.88 -2.34
CA ILE A 67 -0.31 -13.47 -2.27
C ILE A 67 -0.91 -13.73 -3.66
N ALA A 68 -0.91 -12.72 -4.54
CA ALA A 68 -1.58 -12.81 -5.84
C ALA A 68 -0.77 -12.09 -6.95
N CYS A 69 -1.43 -11.70 -8.04
CA CYS A 69 -0.80 -11.08 -9.22
C CYS A 69 0.03 -9.83 -8.92
N CYS A 70 -0.33 -9.01 -7.93
CA CYS A 70 0.46 -7.85 -7.52
C CYS A 70 1.86 -8.25 -7.01
N SER A 71 2.05 -9.50 -6.58
CA SER A 71 3.36 -10.01 -6.15
C SER A 71 4.34 -10.12 -7.32
N ILE A 72 3.86 -10.34 -8.54
CA ILE A 72 4.71 -10.37 -9.74
C ILE A 72 5.21 -8.96 -10.03
N GLU A 73 4.32 -7.96 -9.93
CA GLU A 73 4.70 -6.56 -10.14
C GLU A 73 5.60 -6.03 -9.01
N MET A 74 5.42 -6.54 -7.79
CA MET A 74 6.36 -6.33 -6.69
C MET A 74 7.73 -6.93 -7.01
N MET A 75 7.81 -8.13 -7.59
CA MET A 75 9.09 -8.71 -8.05
C MET A 75 9.74 -7.85 -9.13
N HIS A 76 8.96 -7.23 -10.03
CA HIS A 76 9.48 -6.30 -11.02
C HIS A 76 10.10 -5.04 -10.38
N THR A 77 9.57 -4.54 -9.26
CA THR A 77 10.22 -3.43 -8.53
C THR A 77 11.61 -3.77 -7.97
N TYR A 78 11.83 -5.05 -7.62
CA TYR A 78 13.16 -5.53 -7.19
C TYR A 78 14.09 -5.86 -8.37
N SER A 79 13.57 -5.85 -9.60
CA SER A 79 14.35 -6.17 -10.78
C SER A 79 15.23 -4.99 -11.20
N VAL A 80 16.22 -5.28 -12.04
CA VAL A 80 17.28 -4.35 -12.47
C VAL A 80 16.78 -3.04 -13.07
N LYS A 81 15.56 -3.01 -13.63
CA LYS A 81 14.99 -1.81 -14.26
C LYS A 81 14.59 -0.77 -13.22
N HIS A 82 14.02 -1.23 -12.11
CA HIS A 82 13.35 -0.37 -11.12
C HIS A 82 14.15 -0.25 -9.83
N ASP A 83 14.94 -1.27 -9.50
CA ASP A 83 15.90 -1.34 -8.40
C ASP A 83 15.46 -0.58 -7.14
N LEU A 84 14.54 -1.20 -6.41
CA LEU A 84 14.05 -0.66 -5.14
C LEU A 84 15.14 -0.58 -4.05
N ASP A 85 16.29 -1.27 -4.23
CA ASP A 85 17.41 -1.22 -3.29
C ASP A 85 18.10 0.14 -3.31
N ARG A 86 18.13 0.80 -4.47
CA ARG A 86 18.59 2.20 -4.60
C ARG A 86 17.84 3.17 -3.70
N PHE A 87 16.58 2.88 -3.40
CA PHE A 87 15.75 3.70 -2.51
C PHE A 87 15.83 3.25 -1.05
N HIS A 88 16.82 2.42 -0.69
CA HIS A 88 17.03 1.88 0.64
C HIS A 88 15.84 1.08 1.20
N ALA A 89 15.01 0.57 0.29
CA ALA A 89 13.85 -0.26 0.60
C ALA A 89 14.00 -1.70 0.05
N GLY A 90 14.94 -1.95 -0.86
CA GLY A 90 14.98 -3.15 -1.69
C GLY A 90 15.55 -4.42 -1.08
N VAL A 91 15.77 -4.51 0.24
CA VAL A 91 16.25 -5.76 0.87
C VAL A 91 15.06 -6.58 1.37
N PRO A 92 14.54 -7.55 0.58
CA PRO A 92 13.44 -8.40 1.03
C PRO A 92 13.91 -9.33 2.15
N ARG A 93 13.31 -9.20 3.33
CA ARG A 93 13.52 -10.12 4.46
C ARG A 93 12.45 -11.19 4.43
N ALA A 94 12.88 -12.45 4.51
CA ALA A 94 11.96 -13.59 4.61
C ALA A 94 11.32 -13.72 6.00
N SER A 95 11.99 -13.21 7.04
CA SER A 95 11.52 -13.26 8.42
C SER A 95 10.78 -11.99 8.80
N PRO A 96 9.53 -12.07 9.30
CA PRO A 96 8.80 -10.89 9.78
C PRO A 96 9.45 -10.24 10.99
N ARG A 97 10.29 -10.97 11.74
CA ARG A 97 10.97 -10.43 12.93
C ARG A 97 12.08 -9.43 12.62
N GLN A 98 12.46 -9.29 11.35
CA GLN A 98 13.53 -8.40 10.86
C GLN A 98 13.01 -7.37 9.87
N ALA A 99 11.70 -7.37 9.58
CA ALA A 99 11.09 -6.50 8.59
C ALA A 99 10.40 -5.32 9.27
N ASP A 100 10.53 -4.14 8.67
CA ASP A 100 9.93 -2.89 9.13
C ASP A 100 8.67 -2.57 8.31
N VAL A 101 8.62 -2.99 7.04
CA VAL A 101 7.51 -2.70 6.13
C VAL A 101 6.89 -4.00 5.64
N ILE A 102 5.57 -4.15 5.75
CA ILE A 102 4.82 -5.21 5.08
C ILE A 102 4.06 -4.63 3.90
N ILE A 103 4.41 -5.07 2.70
CA ILE A 103 3.59 -4.85 1.51
C ILE A 103 2.56 -5.96 1.47
N VAL A 104 1.29 -5.64 1.24
CA VAL A 104 0.22 -6.61 1.02
C VAL A 104 -0.14 -6.58 -0.47
N PRO A 105 0.45 -7.47 -1.29
CA PRO A 105 0.25 -7.45 -2.74
C PRO A 105 -0.83 -8.44 -3.18
N GLY A 106 -2.10 -8.05 -3.02
CA GLY A 106 -3.22 -8.72 -3.68
C GLY A 106 -4.41 -9.08 -2.80
N THR A 107 -5.20 -10.05 -3.27
CA THR A 107 -6.48 -10.42 -2.66
C THR A 107 -6.31 -11.14 -1.32
N ILE A 108 -7.10 -10.72 -0.32
CA ILE A 108 -7.10 -11.32 1.01
C ILE A 108 -8.33 -12.21 1.11
N VAL A 109 -8.09 -13.52 1.21
CA VAL A 109 -9.17 -14.46 1.46
C VAL A 109 -9.44 -14.58 2.96
N SER A 110 -10.70 -14.82 3.35
CA SER A 110 -11.15 -14.96 4.74
C SER A 110 -10.35 -16.02 5.52
N LYS A 111 -9.95 -17.10 4.86
CA LYS A 111 -9.09 -18.16 5.42
C LYS A 111 -7.66 -17.70 5.71
N PHE A 112 -7.15 -16.73 4.94
CA PHE A 112 -5.78 -16.23 5.03
C PHE A 112 -5.66 -15.04 5.99
N ALA A 113 -6.71 -14.21 6.11
CA ALA A 113 -6.77 -13.07 7.02
C ALA A 113 -6.18 -13.31 8.42
N PRO A 114 -6.56 -14.37 9.19
CA PRO A 114 -5.99 -14.60 10.51
C PRO A 114 -4.50 -14.97 10.50
N ARG A 115 -3.98 -15.51 9.39
CA ARG A 115 -2.55 -15.82 9.26
C ARG A 115 -1.74 -14.57 8.95
N MET A 116 -2.26 -13.71 8.08
CA MET A 116 -1.69 -12.40 7.79
C MET A 116 -1.58 -11.55 9.06
N LYS A 117 -2.64 -11.53 9.89
CA LYS A 117 -2.62 -10.83 11.18
C LYS A 117 -1.50 -11.33 12.10
N ARG A 118 -1.31 -12.65 12.21
CA ARG A 118 -0.21 -13.21 13.03
C ARG A 118 1.17 -12.81 12.53
N VAL A 119 1.36 -12.72 11.22
CA VAL A 119 2.63 -12.26 10.63
C VAL A 119 2.88 -10.80 11.00
N TYR A 120 1.85 -9.96 10.86
CA TYR A 120 1.91 -8.55 11.27
C TYR A 120 2.18 -8.39 12.78
N ASP A 121 1.56 -9.20 13.63
CA ASP A 121 1.77 -9.18 15.08
C ASP A 121 3.20 -9.60 15.48
N GLN A 122 3.88 -10.40 14.65
CA GLN A 122 5.27 -10.83 14.88
C GLN A 122 6.31 -9.80 14.46
N MET A 123 5.93 -8.76 13.73
CA MET A 123 6.83 -7.69 13.31
C MET A 123 7.13 -6.73 14.48
N PRO A 124 8.41 -6.32 14.65
CA PRO A 124 8.80 -5.36 15.67
C PRO A 124 8.20 -3.97 15.40
N GLU A 125 8.09 -3.14 16.44
CA GLU A 125 7.80 -1.71 16.29
C GLU A 125 9.11 -0.94 16.07
N PRO A 126 9.17 0.06 15.18
CA PRO A 126 8.10 0.63 14.36
C PRO A 126 7.84 -0.14 13.05
N LYS A 127 6.57 -0.45 12.76
CA LYS A 127 6.16 -1.14 11.51
C LYS A 127 5.18 -0.35 10.66
N PHE A 128 5.32 -0.51 9.33
CA PHE A 128 4.49 0.15 8.33
C PHE A 128 3.84 -0.87 7.38
N VAL A 129 2.68 -0.51 6.84
CA VAL A 129 1.86 -1.38 5.99
C VAL A 129 1.51 -0.66 4.69
N ILE A 130 1.90 -1.24 3.56
CA ILE A 130 1.55 -0.74 2.22
C ILE A 130 0.50 -1.66 1.62
N GLY A 131 -0.69 -1.14 1.34
CA GLY A 131 -1.74 -1.84 0.61
C GLY A 131 -1.49 -1.74 -0.90
N MET A 132 -1.10 -2.83 -1.55
CA MET A 132 -0.75 -2.82 -2.97
C MET A 132 -1.86 -3.46 -3.82
N GLY A 133 -2.55 -2.60 -4.58
CA GLY A 133 -3.54 -2.97 -5.56
C GLY A 133 -4.98 -2.97 -5.06
N SER A 134 -5.93 -2.90 -5.99
CA SER A 134 -7.35 -2.73 -5.71
C SER A 134 -7.94 -3.86 -4.86
N CYS A 135 -7.42 -5.08 -4.98
CA CYS A 135 -7.84 -6.21 -4.16
C CYS A 135 -7.57 -6.00 -2.66
N THR A 136 -6.50 -5.29 -2.33
CA THR A 136 -6.11 -5.00 -0.95
C THR A 136 -6.86 -3.80 -0.38
N ILE A 137 -7.22 -2.84 -1.24
CA ILE A 137 -7.92 -1.61 -0.86
C ILE A 137 -9.41 -1.85 -0.66
N SER A 138 -10.08 -2.50 -1.63
CA SER A 138 -11.55 -2.61 -1.69
C SER A 138 -12.08 -4.02 -2.00
N GLY A 139 -11.21 -5.04 -1.99
CA GLY A 139 -11.53 -6.38 -2.49
C GLY A 139 -11.43 -6.49 -4.01
N GLY A 140 -11.38 -5.35 -4.71
CA GLY A 140 -11.13 -5.25 -6.15
C GLY A 140 -12.20 -5.99 -6.98
N PRO A 141 -11.82 -6.67 -8.08
CA PRO A 141 -12.79 -7.39 -8.92
C PRO A 141 -13.47 -8.56 -8.21
N PHE A 142 -12.97 -8.98 -7.04
CA PHE A 142 -13.52 -10.09 -6.25
C PHE A 142 -14.37 -9.63 -5.07
N GLN A 143 -14.78 -8.36 -5.03
CA GLN A 143 -15.54 -7.78 -3.91
C GLN A 143 -16.88 -8.51 -3.64
N GLU A 144 -17.51 -9.05 -4.68
CA GLU A 144 -18.75 -9.83 -4.58
C GLU A 144 -18.53 -11.30 -4.17
N GLY A 145 -17.27 -11.73 -4.08
CA GLY A 145 -16.91 -13.09 -3.69
C GLY A 145 -17.15 -13.36 -2.21
N TYR A 146 -17.76 -14.50 -1.89
CA TYR A 146 -18.07 -14.92 -0.50
C TYR A 146 -16.83 -15.13 0.38
N ASN A 147 -15.67 -15.37 -0.23
CA ASN A 147 -14.43 -15.75 0.42
C ASN A 147 -13.42 -14.60 0.52
N VAL A 148 -13.72 -13.42 -0.01
CA VAL A 148 -12.78 -12.29 -0.08
C VAL A 148 -13.12 -11.26 0.98
N VAL A 149 -12.08 -10.76 1.66
CA VAL A 149 -12.18 -9.64 2.59
C VAL A 149 -12.19 -8.35 1.76
N LYS A 150 -13.12 -7.44 2.06
CA LYS A 150 -13.32 -6.23 1.25
C LYS A 150 -12.25 -5.16 1.47
N GLY A 151 -11.34 -5.35 2.42
CA GLY A 151 -10.17 -4.49 2.56
C GLY A 151 -9.18 -5.04 3.58
N ALA A 152 -7.89 -4.78 3.37
CA ALA A 152 -6.86 -5.13 4.33
C ALA A 152 -7.06 -4.46 5.69
N GLU A 153 -7.68 -3.27 5.69
CA GLU A 153 -8.00 -2.48 6.88
C GLU A 153 -8.94 -3.18 7.86
N GLU A 154 -9.74 -4.14 7.41
CA GLU A 154 -10.56 -4.97 8.29
C GLU A 154 -9.69 -5.88 9.19
N VAL A 155 -8.44 -6.14 8.80
CA VAL A 155 -7.55 -7.11 9.44
C VAL A 155 -6.34 -6.44 10.11
N ILE A 156 -5.66 -5.55 9.39
CA ILE A 156 -4.44 -4.83 9.82
C ILE A 156 -4.53 -3.35 9.42
N PRO A 157 -3.92 -2.42 10.17
CA PRO A 157 -3.94 -1.02 9.82
C PRO A 157 -3.06 -0.75 8.60
N VAL A 158 -3.58 -0.13 7.55
CA VAL A 158 -2.81 0.27 6.35
C VAL A 158 -2.31 1.71 6.49
N ASP A 159 -1.06 1.97 6.10
CA ASP A 159 -0.48 3.33 6.04
C ASP A 159 -0.71 3.98 4.68
N ILE A 160 -0.31 3.29 3.62
CA ILE A 160 -0.39 3.83 2.26
C ILE A 160 -1.09 2.84 1.37
N HIS A 161 -2.00 3.34 0.54
CA HIS A 161 -2.65 2.57 -0.51
C HIS A 161 -2.06 2.92 -1.87
N VAL A 162 -1.61 1.91 -2.60
CA VAL A 162 -1.12 2.02 -3.98
C VAL A 162 -2.19 1.45 -4.92
N PRO A 163 -2.92 2.30 -5.66
CA PRO A 163 -3.99 1.87 -6.54
C PRO A 163 -3.47 1.20 -7.80
N GLY A 164 -4.16 0.16 -8.27
CA GLY A 164 -3.88 -0.55 -9.53
C GLY A 164 -4.28 -2.03 -9.48
N CYS A 165 -4.34 -2.71 -10.64
CA CYS A 165 -4.75 -4.12 -10.71
C CYS A 165 -4.05 -4.91 -11.85
N PRO A 166 -2.74 -5.21 -11.73
CA PRO A 166 -1.81 -4.78 -10.68
C PRO A 166 -1.26 -3.35 -10.92
N PRO A 167 -0.85 -2.62 -9.87
CA PRO A 167 -0.22 -1.32 -10.03
C PRO A 167 1.15 -1.46 -10.70
N ARG A 168 1.46 -0.59 -11.67
CA ARG A 168 2.77 -0.56 -12.34
C ARG A 168 3.93 -0.49 -11.32
N PRO A 169 5.12 -1.03 -11.63
CA PRO A 169 6.23 -1.04 -10.69
C PRO A 169 6.63 0.39 -10.28
N GLU A 170 6.54 1.35 -11.19
CA GLU A 170 6.77 2.78 -10.92
C GLU A 170 5.80 3.33 -9.86
N ALA A 171 4.53 2.92 -9.90
CA ALA A 171 3.53 3.35 -8.93
C ALA A 171 3.80 2.80 -7.53
N LEU A 172 4.32 1.57 -7.43
CA LEU A 172 4.75 1.01 -6.15
C LEU A 172 5.98 1.75 -5.61
N ILE A 173 6.98 2.04 -6.45
CA ILE A 173 8.15 2.83 -6.05
C ILE A 173 7.72 4.21 -5.55
N TYR A 174 6.78 4.86 -6.25
CA TYR A 174 6.24 6.14 -5.82
C TYR A 174 5.53 6.05 -4.47
N GLY A 175 4.78 4.97 -4.22
CA GLY A 175 4.18 4.72 -2.91
C GLY A 175 5.21 4.50 -1.79
N VAL A 176 6.30 3.81 -2.07
CA VAL A 176 7.43 3.67 -1.13
C VAL A 176 8.08 5.02 -0.86
N ALA A 177 8.35 5.82 -1.90
CA ALA A 177 8.93 7.15 -1.75
C ALA A 177 8.02 8.09 -0.94
N LYS A 178 6.70 8.02 -1.15
CA LYS A 178 5.73 8.77 -0.34
C LYS A 178 5.72 8.30 1.11
N LEU A 179 5.84 7.00 1.39
CA LEU A 179 5.97 6.50 2.75
C LEU A 179 7.24 7.07 3.43
N GLN A 180 8.36 7.13 2.73
CA GLN A 180 9.60 7.71 3.26
C GLN A 180 9.44 9.19 3.59
N GLU A 181 8.77 9.95 2.72
CA GLU A 181 8.46 11.36 2.94
C GLU A 181 7.60 11.53 4.21
N GLN A 182 6.54 10.73 4.37
CA GLN A 182 5.69 10.76 5.57
C GLN A 182 6.48 10.47 6.85
N ILE A 183 7.30 9.42 6.83
CA ILE A 183 8.16 9.06 7.96
C ILE A 183 9.12 10.21 8.29
N ALA A 184 9.72 10.84 7.28
CA ALA A 184 10.62 11.96 7.47
C ALA A 184 9.93 13.19 8.09
N HIS A 185 8.68 13.45 7.74
CA HIS A 185 7.87 14.53 8.30
C HIS A 185 7.25 14.21 9.66
N GLY A 186 7.29 12.94 10.10
CA GLY A 186 6.67 12.50 11.35
C GLY A 186 5.14 12.45 11.28
N GLU A 187 4.57 12.47 10.07
CA GLU A 187 3.14 12.38 9.83
C GLU A 187 2.74 10.91 9.69
N THR A 188 1.83 10.43 10.53
CA THR A 188 1.30 9.05 10.50
C THR A 188 -0.12 8.98 9.94
N ALA A 189 -0.57 10.01 9.20
CA ALA A 189 -1.86 9.97 8.53
C ALA A 189 -1.76 9.09 7.28
N PRO A 190 -2.74 8.21 6.99
CA PRO A 190 -2.64 7.37 5.82
C PRO A 190 -2.75 8.20 4.54
N VAL A 191 -1.76 8.08 3.64
CA VAL A 191 -1.79 8.73 2.32
C VAL A 191 -2.11 7.71 1.26
N THR A 192 -3.24 7.91 0.59
CA THR A 192 -3.55 7.17 -0.64
C THR A 192 -2.74 7.77 -1.77
N VAL A 193 -1.86 6.97 -2.38
CA VAL A 193 -1.13 7.36 -3.58
C VAL A 193 -2.17 7.52 -4.69
N LYS A 194 -2.24 8.70 -5.31
CA LYS A 194 -3.07 8.89 -6.49
C LYS A 194 -2.40 8.21 -7.70
N PRO A 195 -3.14 7.55 -8.60
CA PRO A 195 -2.56 6.99 -9.82
C PRO A 195 -1.91 8.09 -10.67
N TYR A 196 -0.68 7.87 -11.15
CA TYR A 196 0.10 8.83 -11.94
C TYR A 196 -0.63 9.28 -13.21
N GLU A 197 -1.36 8.37 -13.86
CA GLU A 197 -2.15 8.64 -15.06
C GLU A 197 -3.36 9.56 -14.77
N LEU A 198 -3.90 9.57 -13.54
CA LEU A 198 -5.08 10.37 -13.21
C LEU A 198 -4.76 11.84 -12.90
N GLU A 199 -3.50 12.19 -12.61
CA GLU A 199 -3.10 13.60 -12.43
C GLU A 199 -2.90 14.31 -13.77
N GLU A 200 -2.37 13.61 -14.78
CA GLU A 200 -2.17 14.16 -16.13
C GLU A 200 -3.50 14.42 -16.86
N PHE A 201 -4.56 13.70 -16.46
CA PHE A 201 -5.91 13.80 -17.04
C PHE A 201 -6.98 14.32 -16.09
N GLY A 202 -6.61 14.77 -14.89
CA GLY A 202 -7.55 15.18 -13.84
C GLY A 202 -8.37 16.43 -14.16
N ASP A 203 -7.88 17.25 -15.10
CA ASP A 203 -8.50 18.50 -15.54
C ASP A 203 -9.33 18.36 -16.83
N LEU A 204 -9.38 17.17 -17.43
CA LEU A 204 -10.14 16.90 -18.65
C LEU A 204 -11.51 16.31 -18.31
N GLU A 205 -12.58 16.84 -18.90
CA GLU A 205 -13.88 16.18 -18.78
C GLU A 205 -13.80 14.79 -19.43
N ARG A 206 -14.45 13.80 -18.80
CA ARG A 206 -14.30 12.37 -19.12
C ARG A 206 -14.53 12.02 -20.60
N ASP A 207 -15.27 12.85 -21.32
CA ASP A 207 -15.56 12.69 -22.75
C ASP A 207 -14.38 13.17 -23.63
N GLU A 208 -13.64 14.21 -23.22
CA GLU A 208 -12.44 14.70 -23.92
C GLU A 208 -11.27 13.73 -23.81
N LEU A 209 -11.14 13.06 -22.66
CA LEU A 209 -10.13 12.03 -22.44
C LEU A 209 -10.33 10.82 -23.37
N VAL A 210 -11.57 10.36 -23.52
CA VAL A 210 -11.91 9.25 -24.43
C VAL A 210 -11.63 9.64 -25.87
N GLN A 211 -11.94 10.87 -26.26
CA GLN A 211 -11.66 11.40 -27.60
C GLN A 211 -10.15 11.47 -27.87
N HIS A 212 -9.38 12.03 -26.93
CA HIS A 212 -7.93 12.18 -27.06
C HIS A 212 -7.20 10.83 -27.15
N LEU A 213 -7.63 9.85 -26.36
CA LEU A 213 -7.09 8.50 -26.41
C LEU A 213 -7.53 7.75 -27.67
N ALA A 214 -8.75 7.97 -28.16
CA ALA A 214 -9.25 7.40 -29.41
C ALA A 214 -8.48 7.92 -30.63
N ASP A 215 -8.12 9.21 -30.65
CA ASP A 215 -7.34 9.80 -31.74
C ASP A 215 -5.89 9.30 -31.79
N GLN A 216 -5.37 8.79 -30.67
CA GLN A 216 -4.03 8.19 -30.58
C GLN A 216 -4.02 6.69 -30.91
N ILE A 217 -5.18 6.07 -31.01
CA ILE A 217 -5.33 4.66 -31.39
C ILE A 217 -5.34 4.59 -32.92
N ASP A 218 -4.20 4.23 -33.51
CA ASP A 218 -4.14 3.86 -34.91
C ASP A 218 -4.85 2.51 -35.11
N GLU A 219 -6.07 2.55 -35.64
CA GLU A 219 -6.88 1.36 -35.91
C GLU A 219 -6.18 0.39 -36.89
N GLU A 220 -5.21 0.87 -37.68
CA GLU A 220 -4.46 0.04 -38.63
C GLU A 220 -3.35 -0.79 -37.95
N ASP A 221 -2.77 -0.33 -36.83
CA ASP A 221 -1.69 -1.02 -36.11
C ASP A 221 -2.24 -1.98 -35.01
N LEU A 222 -3.46 -1.73 -34.51
CA LEU A 222 -4.11 -2.57 -33.49
C LEU A 222 -4.79 -3.82 -34.05
N VAL A 223 -5.14 -3.83 -35.33
CA VAL A 223 -5.58 -5.06 -36.01
C VAL A 223 -4.34 -5.78 -36.52
N MET A 224 -3.64 -6.46 -35.61
CA MET A 224 -2.77 -7.58 -35.95
C MET A 224 -3.60 -8.61 -36.73
N ARG A 225 -3.68 -8.45 -38.06
CA ARG A 225 -4.25 -9.45 -38.97
C ARG A 225 -3.29 -10.63 -38.99
N TYR A 226 -3.43 -11.53 -38.01
CA TYR A 226 -2.86 -12.85 -38.11
C TYR A 226 -3.55 -13.57 -39.28
N ASN A 227 -2.88 -13.61 -40.43
CA ASN A 227 -3.39 -14.24 -41.63
C ASN A 227 -3.29 -15.77 -41.47
N TRP A 228 -4.34 -16.37 -40.91
CA TRP A 228 -4.43 -17.81 -40.62
C TRP A 228 -4.30 -18.71 -41.85
N THR A 229 -4.49 -18.20 -43.07
CA THR A 229 -4.45 -19.02 -44.29
C THR A 229 -3.03 -19.33 -44.77
N ASP A 230 -2.02 -18.58 -44.33
CA ASP A 230 -0.64 -18.70 -44.84
C ASP A 230 0.40 -19.01 -43.74
N SER A 231 -0.02 -19.44 -42.54
CA SER A 231 0.93 -19.87 -41.52
C SER A 231 1.43 -21.30 -41.82
N PRO A 232 2.75 -21.56 -41.84
CA PRO A 232 3.32 -22.88 -42.10
C PRO A 232 2.99 -23.92 -41.01
#